data_AF-A0A842NQ90-F1
#
_entry.id   AF-A0A842NQ90-F1
#
_cell.length_a   1.000
_cell.length_b   1.000
_cell.length_c   1.000
_cell.angle_alpha   90.00
_cell.angle_beta   90.00
_cell.angle_gamma   90.00
#
_symmetry.space_group_name_H-M   'P 1'
#
loop_
_entity.id
_entity.type
_entity.pdbx_description
1 polymer ?
#
loop_
_entity_poly.entity_id
_entity_poly.type
_entity_poly.pdbx_seq_one_letter_code
_entity_poly.pdbx_strand_id
1 'polypeptide(L)'
;MNLEELKEKQMAQMKKKDCLPKDQIEVVLHLVEEVGEVAEAIRENQSKEDFENEVADVLWQLNKLAWIRGINLEEVFLRKLKKNEER
;
A
#
# COMPACT_ATOMS: atom_id res chain seq x y z
N MET A 1 -1.31 9.84 13.35
CA MET A 1 -0.58 9.81 12.07
C MET A 1 -1.57 9.43 10.99
N ASN A 2 -1.65 10.19 9.90
CA ASN A 2 -2.59 9.91 8.81
C ASN A 2 -1.91 9.15 7.65
N LEU A 3 -2.68 8.79 6.60
CA LEU A 3 -2.14 8.03 5.47
C LEU A 3 -1.11 8.82 4.66
N GLU A 4 -1.28 10.14 4.57
CA GLU A 4 -0.34 11.00 3.85
C GLU A 4 1.01 11.08 4.59
N GLU A 5 0.98 11.29 5.91
CA GLU A 5 2.15 11.29 6.79
C GLU A 5 2.87 9.93 6.78
N LEU A 6 2.12 8.82 6.70
CA LEU A 6 2.68 7.48 6.54
C LEU A 6 3.44 7.33 5.21
N LYS A 7 2.80 7.73 4.11
CA LYS A 7 3.41 7.73 2.77
C LYS A 7 4.69 8.58 2.75
N GLU A 8 4.66 9.77 3.34
CA GLU A 8 5.82 10.66 3.44
C GLU A 8 6.99 10.03 4.21
N LYS A 9 6.71 9.42 5.37
CA LYS A 9 7.73 8.71 6.17
C LYS A 9 8.34 7.54 5.41
N GLN A 10 7.51 6.76 4.73
CA GLN A 10 7.95 5.65 3.88
C GLN A 10 8.88 6.15 2.77
N MET A 11 8.47 7.19 2.03
CA MET A 11 9.29 7.74 0.93
C MET A 11 10.60 8.35 1.45
N ALA A 12 10.59 8.99 2.62
CA ALA A 12 11.81 9.49 3.25
C ALA A 12 12.78 8.35 3.62
N GLN A 13 12.26 7.24 4.15
CA GLN A 13 13.06 6.05 4.45
C GLN A 13 13.65 5.44 3.17
N MET A 14 12.87 5.32 2.10
CA MET A 14 13.32 4.75 0.83
C MET A 14 14.35 5.63 0.13
N LYS A 15 14.17 6.97 0.16
CA LYS A 15 15.17 7.93 -0.31
C LYS A 15 16.50 7.78 0.43
N LYS A 16 16.46 7.63 1.76
CA LYS A 16 17.66 7.42 2.58
C LYS A 16 18.38 6.12 2.23
N LYS A 17 17.64 5.09 1.80
CA LYS A 17 18.17 3.78 1.41
C LYS A 17 18.50 3.66 -0.08
N ASP A 18 18.30 4.72 -0.87
CA ASP A 18 18.46 4.73 -2.33
C ASP A 18 17.71 3.58 -3.03
N CYS A 19 16.49 3.31 -2.58
CA CYS A 19 15.66 2.20 -3.07
C CYS A 19 14.25 2.65 -3.51
N LEU A 20 14.14 3.87 -4.06
CA LEU A 20 12.89 4.32 -4.67
C LEU A 20 12.50 3.42 -5.86
N PRO A 21 11.19 3.23 -6.12
CA PRO A 21 10.73 2.45 -7.26
C PRO A 21 11.19 3.08 -8.59
N LYS A 22 11.52 2.26 -9.58
CA LYS A 22 11.97 2.73 -10.90
C LYS A 22 10.83 3.33 -11.70
N ASP A 23 9.70 2.64 -11.70
CA ASP A 23 8.48 3.07 -12.39
C ASP A 23 7.22 2.49 -11.73
N GLN A 24 6.07 2.88 -12.28
CA GLN A 24 4.75 2.41 -11.83
C GLN A 24 4.48 0.92 -12.13
N ILE A 25 5.14 0.34 -13.14
CA ILE A 25 4.93 -1.05 -13.54
C ILE A 25 5.53 -1.96 -12.46
N GLU A 26 6.76 -1.68 -12.03
CA GLU A 26 7.41 -2.36 -10.91
C GLU A 26 6.53 -2.35 -9.66
N VAL A 27 5.98 -1.18 -9.29
CA VAL A 27 5.13 -1.06 -8.10
C VAL A 27 3.84 -1.88 -8.22
N VAL A 28 3.22 -1.91 -9.41
CA VAL A 28 1.99 -2.71 -9.63
C VAL A 28 2.30 -4.21 -9.58
N LEU A 29 3.45 -4.64 -10.09
CA LEU A 29 3.85 -6.05 -10.00
C LEU A 29 4.06 -6.48 -8.55
N HIS A 30 4.81 -5.70 -7.76
CA HIS A 30 4.96 -5.99 -6.33
C HIS A 30 3.61 -5.92 -5.60
N LEU A 31 2.72 -4.96 -5.92
CA LEU A 31 1.39 -4.91 -5.31
C LEU A 31 0.58 -6.20 -5.55
N VAL A 32 0.69 -6.79 -6.75
CA VAL A 32 0.04 -8.07 -7.05
C VAL A 32 0.69 -9.22 -6.29
N GLU A 33 2.01 -9.19 -6.11
CA GLU A 33 2.77 -10.14 -5.29
C GLU A 33 2.28 -10.12 -3.83
N GLU A 34 2.23 -8.96 -3.16
CA GLU A 34 1.78 -8.90 -1.74
C GLU A 34 0.32 -9.35 -1.57
N VAL A 35 -0.54 -9.09 -2.56
CA VAL A 35 -1.93 -9.60 -2.55
C VAL A 35 -1.96 -11.12 -2.66
N GLY A 36 -1.03 -11.70 -3.41
CA GLY A 36 -0.80 -13.14 -3.46
C GLY A 36 -0.37 -13.70 -2.10
N GLU A 37 0.53 -13.01 -1.40
CA GLU A 37 1.01 -13.41 -0.07
C GLU A 37 -0.11 -13.32 0.98
N VAL A 38 -0.95 -12.28 0.94
CA VAL A 38 -2.18 -12.23 1.77
C VAL A 38 -3.09 -13.44 1.51
N ALA A 39 -3.28 -13.82 0.23
CA ALA A 39 -4.10 -14.97 -0.12
C ALA A 39 -3.48 -16.29 0.35
N GLU A 40 -2.16 -16.42 0.25
CA GLU A 40 -1.39 -17.55 0.76
C GLU A 40 -1.47 -17.65 2.28
N ALA A 41 -1.30 -16.54 3.01
CA ALA A 41 -1.38 -16.49 4.46
C ALA A 41 -2.72 -17.03 4.99
N ILE A 42 -3.83 -16.67 4.32
CA ILE A 42 -5.17 -17.22 4.63
C ILE A 42 -5.22 -18.71 4.29
N ARG A 43 -4.78 -19.09 3.09
CA ARG A 43 -4.87 -20.47 2.59
C ARG A 43 -4.08 -21.46 3.45
N GLU A 44 -2.91 -21.06 3.92
CA GLU A 44 -2.00 -21.86 4.74
C GLU A 44 -2.26 -21.68 6.25
N ASN A 45 -3.24 -20.86 6.63
CA ASN A 45 -3.58 -20.57 8.03
C ASN A 45 -2.34 -20.13 8.83
N GLN A 46 -1.57 -19.21 8.25
CA GLN A 46 -0.38 -18.62 8.87
C GLN A 46 -0.74 -17.88 10.16
N SER A 47 0.29 -17.50 10.92
CA SER A 47 0.08 -16.78 12.17
C SER A 47 -0.57 -15.41 11.90
N LYS A 48 -1.23 -14.87 12.92
CA LYS A 48 -1.81 -13.52 12.84
C LYS A 48 -0.73 -12.47 12.53
N GLU A 49 0.47 -12.65 13.07
CA GLU A 49 1.60 -11.73 12.85
C GLU A 49 2.04 -11.75 11.39
N ASP A 50 2.18 -12.93 10.79
CA ASP A 50 2.54 -13.07 9.37
C ASP A 50 1.46 -12.42 8.50
N PHE A 51 0.19 -12.72 8.75
CA PHE A 51 -0.92 -12.12 8.02
C PHE A 51 -0.94 -10.57 8.15
N GLU A 52 -0.65 -10.03 9.33
CA GLU A 52 -0.57 -8.57 9.53
C GLU A 52 0.58 -7.93 8.73
N ASN A 53 1.70 -8.64 8.56
CA ASN A 53 2.82 -8.19 7.73
C ASN A 53 2.42 -8.13 6.25
N GLU A 54 1.79 -9.17 5.71
CA GLU A 54 1.38 -9.18 4.29
C GLU A 54 0.37 -8.07 3.98
N VAL A 55 -0.55 -7.81 4.92
CA VAL A 55 -1.48 -6.67 4.80
C VAL A 55 -0.75 -5.32 4.82
N ALA A 56 0.30 -5.20 5.64
CA ALA A 56 1.11 -4.00 5.69
C ALA A 56 1.90 -3.80 4.38
N ASP A 57 2.38 -4.86 3.75
CA ASP A 57 3.09 -4.80 2.48
C ASP A 57 2.17 -4.38 1.32
N VAL A 58 0.90 -4.82 1.30
CA VAL A 58 -0.11 -4.28 0.38
C VAL A 58 -0.24 -2.75 0.51
N LEU A 59 -0.33 -2.24 1.75
CA LEU A 59 -0.38 -0.80 1.99
C LEU A 59 0.92 -0.11 1.56
N TRP A 60 2.07 -0.74 1.79
CA TRP A 60 3.38 -0.24 1.40
C TRP A 60 3.48 -0.04 -0.11
N GLN A 61 3.05 -1.02 -0.92
CA GLN A 61 3.06 -0.90 -2.38
C GLN A 61 2.01 0.11 -2.88
N LEU A 62 0.83 0.17 -2.25
CA LEU A 62 -0.20 1.16 -2.58
C LEU A 62 0.29 2.59 -2.35
N ASN A 63 1.02 2.83 -1.26
CA ASN A 63 1.65 4.13 -0.98
C ASN A 63 2.70 4.52 -2.03
N LYS A 64 3.55 3.56 -2.49
CA LYS A 64 4.49 3.83 -3.59
C LYS A 64 3.75 4.27 -4.84
N LEU A 65 2.66 3.58 -5.20
CA LEU A 65 1.88 3.91 -6.39
C LEU A 65 1.21 5.27 -6.27
N ALA A 66 0.64 5.56 -5.09
CA ALA A 66 0.04 6.84 -4.79
C ALA A 66 1.07 7.98 -4.86
N TRP A 67 2.29 7.76 -4.36
CA TRP A 67 3.37 8.73 -4.46
C TRP A 67 3.77 9.02 -5.91
N ILE A 68 4.00 7.98 -6.73
CA ILE A 68 4.33 8.14 -8.16
C ILE A 68 3.23 8.91 -8.91
N ARG A 69 1.96 8.67 -8.57
CA ARG A 69 0.80 9.27 -9.25
C ARG A 69 0.32 10.60 -8.64
N GLY A 70 0.96 11.10 -7.58
CA GLY A 70 0.53 12.33 -6.90
C GLY A 70 -0.86 12.21 -6.25
N ILE A 71 -1.19 11.03 -5.73
CA ILE A 71 -2.49 10.73 -5.12
C ILE A 71 -2.41 10.88 -3.60
N ASN A 72 -3.38 11.58 -3.02
CA ASN A 72 -3.68 11.53 -1.59
C ASN A 72 -4.73 10.44 -1.33
N LEU A 73 -4.32 9.34 -0.69
CA LEU A 73 -5.18 8.17 -0.47
C LEU A 73 -6.34 8.46 0.48
N GLU A 74 -6.12 9.29 1.50
CA GLU A 74 -7.16 9.66 2.47
C GLU A 74 -8.28 10.44 1.78
N GLU A 75 -7.93 11.44 0.96
CA GLU A 75 -8.91 12.20 0.18
C GLU A 75 -9.66 11.32 -0.82
N VAL A 76 -8.96 10.42 -1.54
CA VAL A 76 -9.61 9.46 -2.46
C VAL A 76 -10.58 8.56 -1.72
N PHE A 77 -10.18 8.05 -0.55
CA PHE A 77 -11.01 7.19 0.28
C PHE A 77 -12.26 7.92 0.75
N LEU A 78 -12.14 9.13 1.28
CA LEU A 78 -13.28 9.93 1.74
C LEU A 78 -14.26 10.26 0.60
N ARG A 79 -13.76 10.58 -0.61
CA ARG A 79 -14.62 10.76 -1.79
C ARG A 79 -15.37 9.47 -2.14
N LYS A 80 -14.70 8.31 -2.06
CA LYS A 80 -15.31 7.02 -2.34
C LYS A 80 -16.34 6.62 -1.27
N LEU A 81 -16.06 6.95 -0.01
CA LEU A 81 -16.95 6.72 1.13
C LEU A 81 -18.27 7.46 0.93
N LYS A 82 -18.23 8.77 0.70
CA LYS A 82 -19.42 9.59 0.41
C LYS A 82 -20.24 9.04 -0.76
N LYS A 83 -19.56 8.69 -1.87
CA LYS A 83 -20.23 8.11 -3.05
C LYS A 83 -20.91 6.77 -2.75
N ASN A 84 -20.47 6.02 -1.75
CA ASN A 84 -21.08 4.76 -1.37
C ASN A 84 -22.30 4.95 -0.44
N GLU A 85 -22.37 6.04 0.32
CA GLU A 85 -23.56 6.39 1.12
C GLU A 85 -24.73 6.85 0.24
N GLU A 86 -24.42 7.44 -0.91
CA GLU A 86 -25.41 7.91 -1.91
C GLU A 86 -25.91 6.81 -2.86
N ARG A 87 -25.43 5.57 -2.72
CA ARG A 87 -25.79 4.41 -3.56
C ARG A 87 -26.89 3.57 -2.92
#